data_AF-A0ABD3X3C6-F1
#
_entry.id   AF-A0ABD3X3C6-F1
#
_cell.length_a   1.000
_cell.length_b   1.000
_cell.length_c   1.000
_cell.angle_alpha   90.00
_cell.angle_beta   90.00
_cell.angle_gamma   90.00
#
_symmetry.space_group_name_H-M   'P 1'
#
loop_
_entity.id
_entity.type
_entity.pdbx_description
1 polymer ?
#
loop_
_entity_poly.entity_id
_entity_poly.type
_entity_poly.pdbx_seq_one_letter_code
_entity_poly.pdbx_strand_id
1 'polypeptide(L)'
;LSTTEECISTHENVSIADLSDADRPTKLGLLYTDLYENEFTAAVEELTMHDTITETDALMMLQNILMSSFQNCRAMTWSRYEKLINVASSIYIEQESPLSYDKVAVTDNVESNHSSAIENPMDNFERDDDEK
;
A
#
# COMPACT_ATOMS: atom_id res chain seq x y z
N LEU A 1 47.93 -19.06 -0.11
CA LEU A 1 47.22 -18.48 -1.27
C LEU A 1 46.45 -19.64 -1.88
N SER A 2 45.13 -19.76 -1.85
CA SER A 2 44.06 -18.79 -1.68
C SER A 2 42.86 -19.51 -1.05
N THR A 3 42.13 -18.76 -0.24
CA THR A 3 40.84 -19.05 0.38
C THR A 3 39.81 -19.56 -0.63
N THR A 4 39.39 -20.82 -0.49
CA THR A 4 38.04 -21.24 -0.88
C THR A 4 37.16 -21.03 0.34
N GLU A 5 36.76 -19.78 0.55
CA GLU A 5 35.52 -19.51 1.28
C GLU A 5 34.40 -20.05 0.41
N GLU A 6 34.07 -21.32 0.62
CA GLU A 6 32.83 -21.89 0.13
C GLU A 6 31.71 -21.03 0.71
N CYS A 7 31.06 -20.30 -0.20
CA CYS A 7 29.86 -19.54 -0.01
C CYS A 7 28.91 -20.34 0.87
N ILE A 8 28.76 -19.94 2.13
CA ILE A 8 27.80 -20.52 3.06
C ILE A 8 26.43 -20.35 2.41
N SER A 9 25.97 -21.48 1.89
CA SER A 9 24.64 -21.80 1.39
C SER A 9 23.59 -20.75 1.82
N THR A 10 23.24 -19.89 0.89
CA THR A 10 22.09 -18.97 0.94
C THR A 10 20.74 -19.70 0.89
N HIS A 11 20.68 -21.00 1.23
CA HIS A 11 19.52 -21.86 0.99
C HIS A 11 18.74 -22.31 2.23
N GLU A 12 19.12 -21.95 3.46
CA GLU A 12 18.38 -22.41 4.65
C GLU A 12 18.13 -21.34 5.72
N ASN A 13 18.10 -20.06 5.35
CA ASN A 13 17.60 -19.08 6.30
C ASN A 13 16.81 -17.92 5.69
N VAL A 14 15.56 -18.19 5.34
CA VAL A 14 14.54 -17.17 5.07
C VAL A 14 14.32 -16.25 6.30
N SER A 15 14.81 -16.64 7.50
CA SER A 15 14.82 -15.80 8.70
C SER A 15 16.10 -14.95 8.91
N ILE A 16 17.13 -15.10 8.07
CA ILE A 16 18.19 -14.07 7.87
C ILE A 16 17.78 -13.19 6.67
N ALA A 17 16.49 -12.91 6.56
CA ALA A 17 16.03 -11.70 5.88
C ALA A 17 16.82 -10.52 6.45
N ASP A 18 17.15 -9.53 5.62
CA ASP A 18 17.83 -8.31 6.04
C ASP A 18 17.07 -7.66 7.21
N LEU A 19 17.47 -7.98 8.44
CA LEU A 19 16.81 -7.51 9.65
C LEU A 19 17.02 -6.00 9.84
N SER A 20 17.85 -5.37 9.01
CA SER A 20 18.05 -3.92 9.02
C SER A 20 16.84 -3.17 8.47
N ASP A 21 16.01 -3.79 7.60
CA ASP A 21 14.82 -3.16 7.05
C ASP A 21 13.87 -2.74 8.17
N ALA A 22 13.63 -1.43 8.29
CA ALA A 22 12.75 -0.84 9.30
C ALA A 22 11.27 -1.07 8.95
N ASP A 23 10.96 -1.23 7.66
CA ASP A 23 9.61 -1.31 7.12
C ASP A 23 9.14 -2.76 6.95
N ARG A 24 9.88 -3.72 7.49
CA ARG A 24 9.47 -5.13 7.49
C ARG A 24 8.18 -5.33 8.30
N PRO A 25 7.26 -6.23 7.88
CA PRO A 25 5.92 -6.34 8.47
C PRO A 25 5.91 -6.47 10.00
N THR A 26 6.83 -7.25 10.57
CA THR A 26 6.92 -7.43 12.02
C THR A 26 7.33 -6.15 12.76
N LYS A 27 8.26 -5.36 12.22
CA LYS A 27 8.66 -4.09 12.85
C LYS A 27 7.55 -3.05 12.73
N LEU A 28 6.87 -3.00 11.59
CA LEU A 28 5.69 -2.15 11.42
C LEU A 28 4.61 -2.49 12.45
N GLY A 29 4.31 -3.78 12.65
CA GLY A 29 3.36 -4.20 13.68
C GLY A 29 3.74 -3.71 15.07
N LEU A 30 5.02 -3.82 15.44
CA LEU A 30 5.51 -3.30 16.71
C LEU A 30 5.40 -1.78 16.81
N LEU A 31 5.72 -1.03 15.74
CA LEU A 31 5.58 0.42 15.71
C LEU A 31 4.13 0.88 15.85
N TYR A 32 3.17 0.16 15.25
CA TYR A 32 1.75 0.45 15.44
C TYR A 32 1.30 0.19 16.88
N THR A 33 1.73 -0.91 17.48
CA THR A 33 1.47 -1.18 18.89
C THR A 33 2.04 -0.08 19.78
N ASP A 34 3.30 0.29 19.57
CA ASP A 34 3.99 1.33 20.34
C ASP A 34 3.32 2.71 20.18
N LEU A 35 2.87 3.04 18.96
CA LEU A 35 2.11 4.26 18.68
C LEU A 35 0.83 4.31 19.52
N TYR A 36 0.06 3.22 19.57
CA TYR A 36 -1.21 3.18 20.31
C TYR A 36 -1.02 3.11 21.83
N GLU A 37 -0.02 2.38 22.31
CA GLU A 37 0.19 2.16 23.74
C GLU A 37 0.89 3.35 24.41
N ASN A 38 1.97 3.84 23.80
CA ASN A 38 2.87 4.80 24.43
C ASN A 38 2.70 6.22 23.87
N GLU A 39 2.89 6.38 22.56
CA GLU A 39 2.93 7.71 21.94
C GLU A 39 1.57 8.41 21.97
N PHE A 40 0.48 7.67 21.75
CA PHE A 40 -0.87 8.21 21.81
C PHE A 40 -1.21 8.70 23.22
N THR A 41 -0.90 7.90 24.24
CA THR A 41 -1.09 8.27 25.65
C THR A 41 -0.29 9.52 25.99
N ALA A 42 1.00 9.55 25.65
CA ALA A 42 1.86 10.70 25.90
C ALA A 42 1.37 11.98 25.21
N ALA A 43 0.85 11.87 23.98
CA ALA A 43 0.31 13.01 23.26
C ALA A 43 -0.99 13.56 23.91
N VAL A 44 -1.86 12.68 24.41
CA VAL A 44 -3.07 13.10 25.15
C VAL A 44 -2.68 13.80 26.45
N GLU A 45 -1.73 13.24 27.20
CA GLU A 45 -1.23 13.84 28.44
C GLU A 45 -0.66 15.24 28.20
N GLU A 46 0.18 15.41 27.18
CA GLU A 46 0.77 16.71 26.84
C GLU A 46 -0.30 17.73 26.42
N LEU A 47 -1.27 17.32 25.60
CA LEU A 47 -2.34 18.21 25.13
C LEU A 47 -3.27 18.67 26.26
N THR A 48 -3.46 17.82 27.28
CA THR A 48 -4.38 18.11 28.40
C THR A 48 -3.67 18.73 29.61
N MET A 49 -2.33 18.77 29.64
CA MET A 49 -1.52 19.22 30.79
C MET A 49 -1.85 20.62 31.32
N HIS A 50 -2.38 21.51 30.46
CA HIS A 50 -2.64 22.91 30.80
C HIS A 50 -4.13 23.25 30.97
N ASP A 51 -5.03 22.25 31.02
CA ASP A 51 -6.50 22.41 31.09
C ASP A 51 -7.10 23.30 29.98
N THR A 52 -6.33 23.63 28.94
CA THR A 52 -6.75 24.44 27.80
C THR A 52 -7.52 23.64 26.76
N ILE A 53 -7.27 22.34 26.70
CA ILE A 53 -7.86 21.40 25.76
C ILE A 53 -8.44 20.28 26.60
N THR A 54 -9.72 19.96 26.38
CA THR A 54 -10.34 18.81 27.06
C THR A 54 -9.79 17.52 26.49
N GLU A 55 -9.81 16.44 27.27
CA GLU A 55 -9.39 15.12 26.79
C GLU A 55 -10.15 14.72 25.51
N THR A 56 -11.46 14.97 25.43
CA THR A 56 -12.27 14.73 24.25
C THR A 56 -11.75 15.50 23.02
N ASP A 57 -11.42 16.78 23.18
CA ASP A 57 -10.88 17.59 22.09
C ASP A 57 -9.50 17.10 21.66
N ALA A 58 -8.63 16.72 22.60
CA ALA A 58 -7.32 16.15 22.32
C ALA A 58 -7.44 14.84 21.51
N LEU A 59 -8.34 13.94 21.91
CA LEU A 59 -8.62 12.69 21.19
C LEU A 59 -9.13 12.95 19.77
N MET A 60 -10.04 13.90 19.59
CA MET A 60 -10.54 14.27 18.26
C MET A 60 -9.43 14.85 17.38
N MET A 61 -8.54 15.67 17.92
CA MET A 61 -7.39 16.21 17.18
C MET A 61 -6.45 15.09 16.72
N LEU A 62 -6.06 14.19 17.63
CA LEU A 62 -5.18 13.07 17.30
C LEU A 62 -5.81 12.11 16.27
N GLN A 63 -7.10 11.80 16.41
CA GLN A 63 -7.85 11.00 15.44
C GLN A 63 -7.83 11.66 14.05
N ASN A 64 -8.05 12.97 13.97
CA ASN A 64 -8.04 13.71 12.71
C ASN A 64 -6.65 13.69 12.05
N ILE A 65 -5.58 13.78 12.84
CA ILE A 65 -4.20 13.68 12.35
C ILE A 65 -3.93 12.29 11.78
N LEU A 66 -4.32 11.22 12.48
CA LEU A 66 -4.15 9.85 12.01
C LEU A 66 -4.93 9.60 10.72
N MET A 67 -6.19 10.04 10.66
CA MET A 67 -7.04 9.90 9.48
C MET A 67 -6.45 10.66 8.28
N SER A 68 -5.97 11.89 8.49
CA SER A 68 -5.34 12.70 7.44
C SER A 68 -4.06 12.05 6.91
N SER A 69 -3.26 11.49 7.81
CA SER A 69 -2.03 10.77 7.45
C SER A 69 -2.33 9.53 6.62
N PHE A 70 -3.33 8.73 7.04
CA PHE A 70 -3.79 7.57 6.28
C PHE A 70 -4.27 7.94 4.86
N GLN A 71 -5.11 8.97 4.74
CA GLN A 71 -5.62 9.45 3.46
C GLN A 71 -4.48 9.92 2.55
N ASN A 72 -3.50 10.63 3.10
CA ASN A 72 -2.33 11.09 2.37
C ASN A 72 -1.48 9.92 1.85
N CYS A 73 -1.17 8.95 2.73
CA CYS A 73 -0.44 7.74 2.35
C CYS A 73 -1.15 6.96 1.24
N ARG A 74 -2.48 6.80 1.33
CA ARG A 74 -3.28 6.15 0.30
C ARG A 74 -3.20 6.90 -1.03
N ALA A 75 -3.37 8.22 -1.02
CA ALA A 75 -3.31 9.05 -2.22
C ALA A 75 -1.92 9.00 -2.88
N MET A 76 -0.85 9.10 -2.09
CA MET A 76 0.53 8.98 -2.59
C MET A 76 0.80 7.61 -3.19
N THR A 77 0.36 6.54 -2.52
CA THR A 77 0.55 5.17 -2.98
C THR A 77 -0.17 4.95 -4.31
N TRP A 78 -1.42 5.42 -4.42
CA TRP A 78 -2.18 5.35 -5.66
C TRP A 78 -1.48 6.11 -6.80
N SER A 79 -1.04 7.35 -6.55
CA SER A 79 -0.33 8.14 -7.57
C SER A 79 0.97 7.48 -8.03
N ARG A 80 1.71 6.84 -7.11
CA ARG A 80 2.91 6.07 -7.46
C ARG A 80 2.55 4.86 -8.31
N TYR A 81 1.53 4.10 -7.88
CA TYR A 81 1.06 2.93 -8.60
C TYR A 81 0.62 3.26 -10.04
N GLU A 82 -0.16 4.32 -10.23
CA GLU A 82 -0.55 4.81 -11.57
C GLU A 82 0.66 5.15 -12.44
N LYS A 83 1.67 5.84 -11.88
CA LYS A 83 2.90 6.14 -12.60
C LYS A 83 3.63 4.87 -13.03
N LEU A 84 3.71 3.87 -12.15
CA LEU A 84 4.32 2.57 -12.48
C LEU A 84 3.55 1.86 -13.60
N ILE A 85 2.21 1.81 -13.52
CA ILE A 85 1.39 1.21 -14.58
C ILE A 85 1.62 1.92 -15.92
N ASN A 86 1.63 3.25 -15.93
CA ASN A 86 1.80 4.02 -17.16
C ASN A 86 3.17 3.77 -17.80
N VAL A 87 4.24 3.70 -16.99
CA VAL A 87 5.59 3.35 -17.47
C VAL A 87 5.64 1.92 -17.98
N ALA A 88 5.08 0.96 -17.24
CA ALA A 88 5.03 -0.43 -17.68
C ALA A 88 4.27 -0.55 -19.01
N SER A 89 3.12 0.12 -19.12
CA SER A 89 2.28 0.12 -20.33
C SER A 89 2.99 0.75 -21.53
N SER A 90 3.73 1.84 -21.33
CA SER A 90 4.54 2.44 -22.42
C SER A 90 5.64 1.50 -22.91
N ILE A 91 6.25 0.73 -22.01
CA ILE A 91 7.26 -0.27 -22.38
C ILE A 91 6.63 -1.40 -23.21
N TYR A 92 5.42 -1.83 -22.86
CA TYR A 92 4.71 -2.86 -23.64
C TYR A 92 4.35 -2.39 -25.07
N ILE A 93 4.03 -1.10 -25.25
CA ILE A 93 3.68 -0.56 -26.58
C ILE A 93 4.91 -0.45 -27.50
N GLU A 94 6.11 -0.19 -26.96
CA GLU A 94 7.34 -0.09 -27.76
C GLU A 94 7.85 -1.45 -28.27
N GLN A 95 7.44 -2.57 -27.67
CA GLN A 95 7.82 -3.91 -28.13
C GLN A 95 6.99 -4.42 -29.32
N GLU A 96 5.89 -3.75 -29.70
CA GLU A 96 5.06 -4.10 -30.87
C GLU A 96 5.35 -3.21 -32.11
N SER A 97 6.62 -2.92 -32.42
CA SER A 97 6.97 -2.56 -33.80
C SER A 97 6.85 -3.83 -34.69
N PRO A 98 6.10 -3.79 -35.79
CA PRO A 98 5.38 -4.95 -36.29
C PRO A 98 6.31 -5.94 -37.00
N LEU A 99 6.28 -7.21 -36.57
CA LEU A 99 6.53 -8.30 -37.49
C LEU A 99 5.46 -8.20 -38.59
N SER A 100 5.89 -7.75 -39.76
CA SER A 100 5.16 -7.72 -41.01
C SER A 100 4.59 -9.12 -41.30
N TYR A 101 3.34 -9.36 -40.94
CA TYR A 101 2.57 -10.46 -41.48
C TYR A 101 1.77 -9.94 -42.67
N ASP A 102 1.99 -10.57 -43.82
CA ASP A 102 1.30 -10.26 -45.08
C ASP A 102 -0.21 -10.27 -44.88
N LYS A 103 -0.85 -9.19 -45.36
CA LYS A 103 -2.30 -9.03 -45.41
C LYS A 103 -2.93 -10.18 -46.20
N VAL A 104 -3.74 -11.00 -45.53
CA VAL A 104 -4.88 -11.66 -46.18
C VAL A 104 -6.14 -10.99 -45.66
N ALA A 105 -6.80 -10.25 -46.54
CA ALA A 105 -8.04 -9.57 -46.28
C ALA A 105 -9.17 -10.58 -46.04
N VAL A 106 -9.85 -10.47 -44.91
CA VAL A 106 -11.25 -10.88 -44.78
C VAL A 106 -11.95 -9.80 -43.98
N THR A 107 -12.82 -9.06 -44.66
CA THR A 107 -13.81 -8.17 -44.05
C THR A 107 -14.87 -9.01 -43.35
N ASP A 108 -15.34 -8.58 -42.18
CA ASP A 108 -16.78 -8.40 -41.95
C ASP A 108 -17.06 -7.57 -40.69
N ASN A 109 -18.20 -6.89 -40.75
CA ASN A 109 -18.62 -5.71 -40.03
C ASN A 109 -19.07 -5.93 -38.57
N VAL A 110 -18.74 -4.94 -37.73
CA VAL A 110 -19.62 -4.21 -36.78
C VAL A 110 -20.42 -5.01 -35.75
N GLU A 111 -20.12 -4.80 -34.46
CA GLU A 111 -21.09 -4.15 -33.55
C GLU A 111 -20.38 -3.56 -32.31
N SER A 112 -20.58 -2.26 -32.13
CA SER A 112 -20.16 -1.46 -30.97
C SER A 112 -21.13 -1.72 -29.82
N ASN A 113 -20.62 -1.95 -28.60
CA ASN A 113 -21.36 -1.61 -27.38
C ASN A 113 -20.40 -1.18 -26.26
N HIS A 114 -20.46 0.10 -25.92
CA HIS A 114 -20.11 0.65 -24.62
C HIS A 114 -20.99 0.01 -23.53
N SER A 115 -20.42 -0.49 -22.43
CA SER A 115 -21.04 -0.34 -21.11
C SER A 115 -20.06 -0.57 -19.96
N SER A 116 -20.09 0.36 -19.02
CA SER A 116 -19.32 0.51 -17.79
C SER A 116 -19.69 -0.49 -16.70
N ALA A 117 -18.70 -1.07 -16.00
CA ALA A 117 -18.69 -1.33 -14.55
C ALA A 117 -17.40 -2.08 -14.19
N ILE A 118 -16.44 -1.41 -13.54
CA ILE A 118 -15.43 -2.10 -12.73
C ILE A 118 -16.03 -2.13 -11.32
N GLU A 119 -16.51 -3.28 -10.89
CA GLU A 119 -16.97 -3.50 -9.52
C GLU A 119 -15.79 -3.32 -8.54
N ASN A 120 -15.97 -2.50 -7.51
CA ASN A 120 -14.99 -2.35 -6.43
C ASN A 120 -15.00 -3.61 -5.55
N PRO A 121 -13.88 -4.34 -5.41
CA PRO A 121 -13.84 -5.62 -4.70
C PRO A 121 -13.73 -5.50 -3.16
N MET A 122 -14.21 -4.43 -2.52
CA MET A 122 -13.99 -4.18 -1.08
C MET A 122 -15.24 -3.76 -0.28
N ASP A 123 -16.45 -3.98 -0.80
CA ASP A 123 -17.70 -3.65 -0.11
C ASP A 123 -18.19 -4.75 0.88
N ASN A 124 -17.34 -5.71 1.25
CA ASN A 124 -17.71 -6.82 2.16
C ASN A 124 -17.04 -6.72 3.54
N PHE A 125 -17.06 -5.54 4.16
CA PHE A 125 -17.01 -5.45 5.62
C PHE A 125 -18.43 -5.16 6.11
N GLU A 126 -19.25 -6.20 6.11
CA GLU A 126 -20.49 -6.22 6.89
C GLU A 126 -20.12 -5.98 8.35
N ARG A 127 -20.66 -4.88 8.88
CA ARG A 127 -20.75 -4.60 10.31
C ARG A 127 -21.82 -5.55 10.86
N ASP A 128 -21.40 -6.56 11.58
CA ASP A 128 -22.29 -7.22 12.55
C ASP A 128 -22.43 -6.24 13.73
N ASP A 129 -23.35 -5.29 13.59
CA ASP A 129 -23.88 -4.52 14.69
C ASP A 129 -24.71 -5.47 15.56
N ASP A 130 -24.21 -5.74 16.76
CA ASP A 130 -24.95 -6.39 17.85
C ASP A 130 -26.26 -5.61 18.12
N GLU A 131 -27.41 -6.22 17.81
CA GLU A 131 -28.71 -5.72 18.23
C GLU A 131 -29.40 -6.73 19.18
N LYS A 132 -29.27 -6.38 20.48
CA LYS A 132 -30.22 -6.58 21.61
C LYS A 132 -30.19 -7.87 22.44
#